data_AF-A0A256W6Y2-F1
#
_entry.id   AF-A0A256W6Y2-F1
#
_cell.length_a   1.000
_cell.length_b   1.000
_cell.length_c   1.000
_cell.angle_alpha   90.00
_cell.angle_beta   90.00
_cell.angle_gamma   90.00
#
_symmetry.space_group_name_H-M   'P 1'
#
loop_
_entity.id
_entity.type
_entity.pdbx_description
1 polymer ?
#
loop_
_entity_poly.entity_id
_entity_poly.type
_entity_poly.pdbx_seq_one_letter_code
_entity_poly.pdbx_strand_id
1 'polypeptide(L)'
;MNRNLNAQAFTHGSNIFFNRGKYNPGTSHGKNLLAHELTHVVQQNSGLNRFIQTKIGDGHDLTSPRFVSDTALQNIYDGIGTLKKGDKNESVRKVQHGIHDSGILFLGHGIDGKFGKQTERYVKRFQKRKRITTDPKGVVGAATIEKLDKLFPATSLPSGAGSAFKFPTMLQILCAWNSSMIKDLKKLYVHLVSDLKWADERFDGTSWVAKPMDGSGETVGHTIFIATDDKSENVASSLYHEYQHARAPYVYRSRSWGDEESYVFRTETDWAISRGITPDPSLTKKDAKTGKTVTNVAGISSAVESYPGLDKANPGEVIGKVRSNPKWVWVSLNGRNTKRKAKKNDSVPGKRVIKPPRHRVRDKEWKC
;
A
#
# COMPACT_ATOMS: atom_id res chain seq x y z
N MET A 1 -4.45 -17.24 -37.17
CA MET A 1 -4.74 -16.09 -36.27
C MET A 1 -3.77 -16.00 -35.10
N ASN A 2 -3.67 -16.99 -34.21
CA ASN A 2 -2.75 -16.91 -33.04
C ASN A 2 -1.26 -16.71 -33.41
N ARG A 3 -0.77 -17.38 -34.47
CA ARG A 3 0.60 -17.16 -35.01
C ARG A 3 0.86 -15.75 -35.54
N ASN A 4 -0.17 -15.06 -36.04
CA ASN A 4 -0.02 -13.70 -36.58
C ASN A 4 -0.06 -12.63 -35.48
N LEU A 5 -0.59 -12.98 -34.30
CA LEU A 5 -0.68 -12.11 -33.13
C LEU A 5 0.52 -12.27 -32.16
N ASN A 6 1.36 -13.29 -32.38
CA ASN A 6 2.46 -13.68 -31.49
C ASN A 6 2.02 -13.93 -30.03
N ALA A 7 0.75 -14.24 -29.78
CA ALA A 7 0.21 -14.42 -28.43
C ALA A 7 0.21 -15.89 -27.98
N GLN A 8 0.24 -16.12 -26.67
CA GLN A 8 0.04 -17.41 -26.01
C GLN A 8 -1.45 -17.78 -25.93
N ALA A 9 -2.32 -16.79 -25.71
CA ALA A 9 -3.77 -16.88 -25.84
C ALA A 9 -4.35 -15.49 -26.17
N PHE A 10 -5.62 -15.44 -26.59
CA PHE A 10 -6.38 -14.19 -26.71
C PHE A 10 -7.88 -14.43 -26.52
N THR A 11 -8.62 -13.37 -26.15
CA THR A 11 -10.08 -13.41 -25.95
C THR A 11 -10.83 -12.59 -26.99
N HIS A 12 -11.87 -13.19 -27.58
CA HIS A 12 -12.81 -12.52 -28.48
C HIS A 12 -14.27 -12.89 -28.16
N GLY A 13 -14.99 -11.95 -27.58
CA GLY A 13 -16.32 -12.17 -27.02
C GLY A 13 -16.24 -13.12 -25.84
N SER A 14 -17.07 -14.15 -25.85
CA SER A 14 -17.05 -15.21 -24.82
C SER A 14 -16.06 -16.33 -25.12
N ASN A 15 -15.24 -16.21 -26.16
CA ASN A 15 -14.34 -17.27 -26.61
C ASN A 15 -12.89 -16.93 -26.29
N ILE A 16 -12.17 -17.91 -25.74
CA ILE A 16 -10.72 -17.84 -25.47
C ILE A 16 -10.00 -18.75 -26.46
N PHE A 17 -9.00 -18.22 -27.17
CA PHE A 17 -8.24 -18.91 -28.21
C PHE A 17 -6.78 -19.10 -27.76
N PHE A 18 -6.38 -20.35 -27.48
CA PHE A 18 -5.01 -20.68 -27.07
C PHE A 18 -4.12 -20.99 -28.27
N ASN A 19 -2.84 -20.64 -28.17
CA ASN A 19 -1.83 -21.09 -29.13
C ASN A 19 -1.48 -22.57 -28.85
N ARG A 20 -0.90 -23.28 -29.82
CA ARG A 20 -0.61 -24.71 -29.69
C ARG A 20 0.23 -24.98 -28.44
N GLY A 21 -0.25 -25.87 -27.57
CA GLY A 21 0.43 -26.25 -26.32
C GLY A 21 0.31 -25.24 -25.17
N LYS A 22 -0.45 -24.14 -25.33
CA LYS A 22 -0.64 -23.12 -24.28
C LYS A 22 -1.88 -23.32 -23.42
N TYR A 23 -2.85 -24.12 -23.87
CA TYR A 23 -3.94 -24.59 -23.02
C TYR A 23 -3.44 -25.68 -22.08
N ASN A 24 -3.04 -25.31 -20.86
CA ASN A 24 -2.55 -26.24 -19.85
C ASN A 24 -3.06 -25.89 -18.43
N PRO A 25 -4.36 -26.14 -18.15
CA PRO A 25 -4.98 -25.76 -16.88
C PRO A 25 -4.44 -26.54 -15.66
N GLY A 26 -3.62 -27.57 -15.87
CA GLY A 26 -2.97 -28.33 -14.78
C GLY A 26 -1.79 -27.61 -14.12
N THR A 27 -1.21 -26.59 -14.78
CA THR A 27 0.00 -25.89 -14.30
C THR A 27 -0.32 -24.50 -13.76
N SER A 28 0.49 -23.98 -12.83
CA SER A 28 0.33 -22.60 -12.32
C SER A 28 0.39 -21.55 -13.44
N HIS A 29 1.28 -21.74 -14.41
CA HIS A 29 1.39 -20.87 -15.59
C HIS A 29 0.12 -20.89 -16.45
N GLY A 30 -0.41 -22.07 -16.77
CA GLY A 30 -1.63 -22.17 -17.57
C GLY A 30 -2.90 -21.75 -16.83
N LYS A 31 -2.96 -21.90 -15.50
CA LYS A 31 -4.04 -21.34 -14.66
C LYS A 31 -4.01 -19.81 -14.66
N ASN A 32 -2.82 -19.20 -14.56
CA ASN A 32 -2.67 -17.75 -14.65
C ASN A 32 -3.07 -17.23 -16.05
N LEU A 33 -2.63 -17.91 -17.12
CA LEU A 33 -3.02 -17.56 -18.49
C LEU A 33 -4.54 -17.65 -18.67
N LEU A 34 -5.17 -18.74 -18.21
CA LEU A 34 -6.62 -18.92 -18.29
C LEU A 34 -7.40 -17.89 -17.47
N ALA A 35 -6.98 -17.62 -16.23
CA ALA A 35 -7.62 -16.62 -15.36
C ALA A 35 -7.50 -15.20 -15.94
N HIS A 36 -6.37 -14.89 -16.56
CA HIS A 36 -6.16 -13.64 -17.28
C HIS A 36 -7.18 -13.52 -18.42
N GLU A 37 -7.26 -14.50 -19.33
CA GLU A 37 -8.18 -14.47 -20.47
C GLU A 37 -9.66 -14.43 -20.04
N LEU A 38 -10.02 -15.18 -19.00
CA LEU A 38 -11.38 -15.19 -18.46
C LEU A 38 -11.78 -13.82 -17.90
N THR A 39 -10.82 -13.05 -17.36
CA THR A 39 -11.08 -11.68 -16.91
C THR A 39 -11.53 -10.79 -18.07
N HIS A 40 -11.00 -11.00 -19.27
CA HIS A 40 -11.39 -10.27 -20.48
C HIS A 40 -12.75 -10.69 -21.02
N VAL A 41 -13.12 -11.97 -20.91
CA VAL A 41 -14.49 -12.44 -21.23
C VAL A 41 -15.52 -11.69 -20.40
N VAL A 42 -15.27 -11.56 -19.09
CA VAL A 42 -16.17 -10.84 -18.17
C VAL A 42 -16.22 -9.35 -18.49
N GLN A 43 -15.09 -8.73 -18.86
CA GLN A 43 -15.01 -7.29 -19.17
C GLN A 43 -15.66 -6.93 -20.51
N GLN A 44 -15.48 -7.75 -21.55
CA GLN A 44 -16.13 -7.55 -22.85
C GLN A 44 -17.66 -7.66 -22.76
N ASN A 45 -18.18 -8.49 -21.85
CA ASN A 45 -19.61 -8.61 -21.57
C ASN A 45 -20.18 -7.45 -20.74
N SER A 46 -19.33 -6.63 -20.10
CA SER A 46 -19.74 -5.49 -19.26
C SER A 46 -19.87 -4.16 -20.03
N GLY A 47 -19.83 -4.18 -21.37
CA GLY A 47 -20.00 -2.99 -22.22
C GLY A 47 -18.78 -2.07 -22.32
N LEU A 48 -17.68 -2.39 -21.64
CA LEU A 48 -16.40 -1.70 -21.78
C LEU A 48 -15.69 -2.23 -23.03
N ASN A 49 -15.91 -1.56 -24.17
CA ASN A 49 -15.19 -1.69 -25.45
C ASN A 49 -14.91 -3.13 -25.98
N ARG A 50 -15.60 -3.49 -27.08
CA ARG A 50 -15.37 -4.71 -27.88
C ARG A 50 -14.06 -4.64 -28.69
N PHE A 51 -12.93 -4.42 -28.06
CA PHE A 51 -11.63 -4.58 -28.72
C PHE A 51 -11.12 -6.02 -28.53
N ILE A 52 -10.60 -6.60 -29.60
CA ILE A 52 -9.85 -7.85 -29.55
C ILE A 52 -8.63 -7.59 -28.68
N GLN A 53 -8.50 -8.25 -27.52
CA GLN A 53 -7.26 -8.20 -26.77
C GLN A 53 -6.23 -8.95 -27.62
N THR A 54 -5.20 -8.27 -28.11
CA THR A 54 -4.34 -8.89 -29.13
C THR A 54 -3.20 -9.71 -28.55
N LYS A 55 -2.77 -9.52 -27.29
CA LYS A 55 -1.43 -9.98 -26.89
C LYS A 55 -1.30 -10.27 -25.39
N ILE A 56 -1.24 -11.56 -25.02
CA ILE A 56 -0.60 -12.04 -23.79
C ILE A 56 0.44 -13.06 -24.18
N GLY A 57 1.62 -13.00 -23.58
CA GLY A 57 2.70 -13.93 -23.84
C GLY A 57 3.40 -13.72 -25.18
N ASP A 58 3.20 -12.55 -25.78
CA ASP A 58 3.96 -12.00 -26.91
C ASP A 58 5.26 -11.32 -26.47
N GLY A 59 5.48 -11.22 -25.16
CA GLY A 59 6.61 -10.50 -24.54
C GLY A 59 6.27 -9.06 -24.13
N HIS A 60 5.01 -8.62 -24.22
CA HIS A 60 4.54 -7.28 -23.91
C HIS A 60 3.54 -7.25 -22.74
N ASP A 61 3.76 -8.11 -21.74
CA ASP A 61 2.96 -8.18 -20.52
C ASP A 61 3.55 -7.29 -19.41
N LEU A 62 2.69 -6.74 -18.55
CA LEU A 62 3.13 -6.13 -17.31
C LEU A 62 3.76 -7.20 -16.40
N THR A 63 4.93 -6.87 -15.86
CA THR A 63 5.73 -7.79 -15.04
C THR A 63 5.85 -7.34 -13.60
N SER A 64 5.65 -6.05 -13.34
CA SER A 64 5.68 -5.50 -12.00
C SER A 64 4.54 -6.09 -11.18
N PRO A 65 4.81 -6.64 -9.99
CA PRO A 65 3.77 -7.07 -9.06
C PRO A 65 2.79 -5.94 -8.68
N ARG A 66 3.19 -4.67 -8.87
CA ARG A 66 2.36 -3.49 -8.66
C ARG A 66 1.26 -3.33 -9.73
N PHE A 67 1.54 -3.69 -10.98
CA PHE A 67 0.67 -3.40 -12.13
C PHE A 67 0.09 -4.65 -12.80
N VAL A 68 0.75 -5.81 -12.70
CA VAL A 68 0.41 -7.05 -13.43
C VAL A 68 -1.03 -7.54 -13.22
N SER A 69 -1.66 -7.23 -12.09
CA SER A 69 -3.05 -7.61 -11.82
C SER A 69 -4.08 -6.53 -12.15
N ASP A 70 -3.67 -5.45 -12.81
CA ASP A 70 -4.55 -4.36 -13.22
C ASP A 70 -4.81 -4.42 -14.73
N THR A 71 -5.94 -5.00 -15.13
CA THR A 71 -6.22 -5.21 -16.55
C THR A 71 -6.41 -3.90 -17.31
N ALA A 72 -6.86 -2.82 -16.65
CA ALA A 72 -6.94 -1.51 -17.29
C ALA A 72 -5.55 -0.95 -17.60
N LEU A 73 -4.57 -1.14 -16.71
CA LEU A 73 -3.19 -0.78 -17.00
C LEU A 73 -2.55 -1.68 -18.07
N GLN A 74 -2.88 -2.98 -18.08
CA GLN A 74 -2.45 -3.89 -19.16
C GLN A 74 -2.99 -3.41 -20.51
N ASN A 75 -4.28 -3.10 -20.60
CA ASN A 75 -4.89 -2.58 -21.82
C ASN A 75 -4.19 -1.29 -22.30
N ILE A 76 -3.87 -0.37 -21.39
CA ILE A 76 -3.14 0.85 -21.76
C ILE A 76 -1.72 0.51 -22.25
N TYR A 77 -1.06 -0.46 -21.63
CA TYR A 77 0.25 -0.94 -22.07
C TYR A 77 0.18 -1.54 -23.49
N ASP A 78 -0.89 -2.27 -23.79
CA ASP A 78 -1.17 -2.81 -25.13
C ASP A 78 -1.62 -1.76 -26.15
N GLY A 79 -1.65 -0.47 -25.76
CA GLY A 79 -2.07 0.65 -26.61
C GLY A 79 -3.58 0.85 -26.68
N ILE A 80 -4.35 0.14 -25.85
CA ILE A 80 -5.81 0.22 -25.76
C ILE A 80 -6.20 1.20 -24.65
N GLY A 81 -6.46 2.44 -25.06
CA GLY A 81 -6.89 3.51 -24.16
C GLY A 81 -5.73 4.23 -23.46
N THR A 82 -6.06 5.12 -22.52
CA THR A 82 -5.11 5.95 -21.77
C THR A 82 -5.71 6.34 -20.41
N LEU A 83 -4.88 6.74 -19.44
CA LEU A 83 -5.35 7.54 -18.30
C LEU A 83 -5.05 9.02 -18.53
N LYS A 84 -6.04 9.87 -18.29
CA LYS A 84 -5.98 11.31 -18.52
C LYS A 84 -6.86 12.06 -17.53
N LYS A 85 -6.75 13.39 -17.58
CA LYS A 85 -7.49 14.28 -16.69
C LYS A 85 -9.00 14.01 -16.74
N GLY A 86 -9.60 13.82 -15.57
CA GLY A 86 -11.01 13.44 -15.40
C GLY A 86 -11.20 12.00 -14.94
N ASP A 87 -10.24 11.12 -15.21
CA ASP A 87 -10.34 9.72 -14.79
C ASP A 87 -10.25 9.60 -13.27
N LYS A 88 -11.09 8.73 -12.70
CA LYS A 88 -11.11 8.41 -11.27
C LYS A 88 -11.29 6.91 -11.07
N ASN A 89 -10.21 6.21 -10.79
CA ASN A 89 -10.22 4.77 -10.56
C ASN A 89 -8.94 4.32 -9.84
N GLU A 90 -8.85 3.02 -9.59
CA GLU A 90 -7.72 2.42 -8.90
C GLU A 90 -6.42 2.44 -9.72
N SER A 91 -6.53 2.31 -11.04
CA SER A 91 -5.40 2.38 -11.97
C SER A 91 -4.72 3.75 -11.92
N VAL A 92 -5.49 4.85 -11.79
CA VAL A 92 -4.97 6.20 -11.53
C VAL A 92 -4.16 6.24 -10.23
N ARG A 93 -4.68 5.63 -9.15
CA ARG A 93 -4.00 5.61 -7.85
C ARG A 93 -2.67 4.87 -7.93
N LYS A 94 -2.65 3.69 -8.56
CA LYS A 94 -1.42 2.90 -8.77
C LYS A 94 -0.37 3.66 -9.59
N VAL A 95 -0.79 4.39 -10.63
CA VAL A 95 0.12 5.23 -11.42
C VAL A 95 0.66 6.41 -10.60
N GLN A 96 -0.18 7.09 -9.82
CA GLN A 96 0.26 8.13 -8.88
C GLN A 96 1.31 7.57 -7.90
N HIS A 97 1.08 6.39 -7.31
CA HIS A 97 2.04 5.68 -6.45
C HIS A 97 3.34 5.33 -7.17
N GLY A 98 3.27 4.78 -8.39
CA GLY A 98 4.46 4.49 -9.20
C GLY A 98 5.31 5.73 -9.46
N ILE A 99 4.68 6.85 -9.82
CA ILE A 99 5.41 8.11 -10.06
C ILE A 99 5.99 8.65 -8.75
N HIS A 100 5.23 8.63 -7.65
CA HIS A 100 5.69 9.03 -6.32
C HIS A 100 6.96 8.27 -5.91
N ASP A 101 6.92 6.95 -6.00
CA ASP A 101 8.02 6.09 -5.56
C ASP A 101 9.22 6.13 -6.50
N SER A 102 9.05 6.62 -7.74
CA SER A 102 10.17 6.93 -8.64
C SER A 102 11.01 8.13 -8.19
N GLY A 103 10.63 8.78 -7.08
CA GLY A 103 11.28 9.98 -6.54
C GLY A 103 10.68 11.28 -7.06
N ILE A 104 9.48 11.24 -7.65
CA ILE A 104 8.70 12.42 -8.04
C ILE A 104 7.53 12.57 -7.05
N LEU A 105 7.82 13.19 -5.91
CA LEU A 105 6.88 13.29 -4.79
C LEU A 105 5.64 14.11 -5.14
N PHE A 106 4.47 13.50 -4.95
CA PHE A 106 3.17 14.17 -4.93
C PHE A 106 3.03 14.94 -3.62
N LEU A 107 2.91 16.27 -3.70
CA LEU A 107 2.67 17.17 -2.56
C LEU A 107 1.20 17.58 -2.54
N GLY A 108 0.63 18.06 -1.43
CA GLY A 108 -0.77 18.54 -1.39
C GLY A 108 -1.78 17.39 -1.42
N HIS A 109 -2.72 17.32 -2.37
CA HIS A 109 -3.79 16.30 -2.34
C HIS A 109 -3.30 14.84 -2.46
N GLY A 110 -2.04 14.65 -2.85
CA GLY A 110 -1.36 13.36 -2.77
C GLY A 110 -1.86 12.37 -3.80
N ILE A 111 -2.04 11.13 -3.33
CA ILE A 111 -2.39 9.95 -4.13
C ILE A 111 -3.81 9.56 -3.76
N ASP A 112 -4.75 9.96 -4.58
CA ASP A 112 -6.19 9.93 -4.29
C ASP A 112 -7.00 9.16 -5.34
N GLY A 113 -6.34 8.60 -6.35
CA GLY A 113 -6.99 7.92 -7.47
C GLY A 113 -7.76 8.86 -8.40
N LYS A 114 -7.56 10.18 -8.30
CA LYS A 114 -8.20 11.19 -9.16
C LYS A 114 -7.16 11.81 -10.08
N PHE A 115 -7.41 11.72 -11.38
CA PHE A 115 -6.54 12.33 -12.37
C PHE A 115 -6.91 13.81 -12.54
N GLY A 116 -6.46 14.65 -11.61
CA GLY A 116 -6.65 16.09 -11.67
C GLY A 116 -5.51 16.85 -12.38
N LYS A 117 -5.55 18.19 -12.32
CA LYS A 117 -4.46 19.07 -12.79
C LYS A 117 -3.12 18.74 -12.12
N GLN A 118 -3.14 18.29 -10.87
CA GLN A 118 -1.94 17.89 -10.15
C GLN A 118 -1.31 16.63 -10.73
N THR A 119 -2.10 15.56 -10.88
CA THR A 119 -1.67 14.30 -11.49
C THR A 119 -1.11 14.52 -12.87
N GLU A 120 -1.77 15.33 -13.70
CA GLU A 120 -1.28 15.72 -15.03
C GLU A 120 0.12 16.36 -15.00
N ARG A 121 0.37 17.30 -14.07
CA ARG A 121 1.68 17.93 -13.90
C ARG A 121 2.77 16.92 -13.54
N TYR A 122 2.45 15.97 -12.65
CA TYR A 122 3.40 14.94 -12.23
C TYR A 122 3.66 13.90 -13.32
N VAL A 123 2.65 13.54 -14.12
CA VAL A 123 2.83 12.71 -15.33
C VAL A 123 3.74 13.42 -16.33
N LYS A 124 3.53 14.71 -16.62
CA LYS A 124 4.43 15.50 -17.48
C LYS A 124 5.88 15.49 -16.95
N ARG A 125 6.06 15.64 -15.64
CA ARG A 125 7.38 15.60 -15.00
C ARG A 125 8.03 14.22 -15.10
N PHE A 126 7.26 13.16 -14.90
CA PHE A 126 7.72 11.78 -15.06
C PHE A 126 8.15 11.50 -16.49
N GLN A 127 7.30 11.81 -17.47
CA GLN A 127 7.59 11.66 -18.90
C GLN A 127 8.86 12.41 -19.29
N LYS A 128 9.00 13.68 -18.86
CA LYS A 128 10.22 14.47 -19.09
C LYS A 128 11.46 13.80 -18.48
N ARG A 129 11.39 13.35 -17.21
CA ARG A 129 12.52 12.71 -16.51
C ARG A 129 12.91 11.37 -17.11
N LYS A 130 11.93 10.61 -17.63
CA LYS A 130 12.13 9.30 -18.26
C LYS A 130 12.31 9.36 -19.77
N ARG A 131 12.36 10.57 -20.34
CA ARG A 131 12.52 10.84 -21.78
C ARG A 131 11.46 10.14 -22.64
N ILE A 132 10.21 10.17 -22.18
CA ILE A 132 9.06 9.61 -22.89
C ILE A 132 8.52 10.68 -23.82
N THR A 133 8.52 10.41 -25.12
CA THR A 133 8.08 11.34 -26.18
C THR A 133 6.92 10.81 -27.01
N THR A 134 6.63 9.51 -26.95
CA THR A 134 5.59 8.83 -27.72
C THR A 134 4.19 9.07 -27.15
N ASP A 135 4.07 9.18 -25.83
CA ASP A 135 2.80 9.49 -25.17
C ASP A 135 2.49 11.01 -25.22
N PRO A 136 1.22 11.42 -25.38
CA PRO A 136 0.84 12.81 -25.23
C PRO A 136 1.21 13.37 -23.85
N LYS A 137 1.69 14.62 -23.81
CA LYS A 137 2.19 15.25 -22.57
C LYS A 137 1.10 15.29 -21.48
N GLY A 138 1.34 14.59 -20.38
CA GLY A 138 0.42 14.56 -19.23
C GLY A 138 -0.70 13.54 -19.36
N VAL A 139 -0.67 12.70 -20.39
CA VAL A 139 -1.53 11.53 -20.57
C VAL A 139 -0.69 10.28 -20.37
N VAL A 140 -1.21 9.30 -19.62
CA VAL A 140 -0.54 8.03 -19.37
C VAL A 140 -0.95 7.06 -20.48
N GLY A 141 -0.04 6.83 -21.41
CA GLY A 141 -0.15 5.83 -22.47
C GLY A 141 0.81 4.67 -22.24
N ALA A 142 0.97 3.84 -23.28
CA ALA A 142 1.77 2.62 -23.23
C ALA A 142 3.20 2.85 -22.75
N ALA A 143 3.89 3.89 -23.26
CA ALA A 143 5.28 4.13 -22.91
C ALA A 143 5.44 4.61 -21.45
N THR A 144 4.47 5.35 -20.92
CA THR A 144 4.43 5.73 -19.50
C THR A 144 4.26 4.51 -18.62
N ILE A 145 3.34 3.60 -18.97
CA ILE A 145 3.13 2.36 -18.23
C ILE A 145 4.35 1.44 -18.31
N GLU A 146 4.95 1.27 -19.49
CA GLU A 146 6.18 0.49 -19.69
C GLU A 146 7.31 0.95 -18.75
N LYS A 147 7.55 2.27 -18.69
CA LYS A 147 8.59 2.83 -17.82
C LYS A 147 8.26 2.68 -16.35
N LEU A 148 6.99 2.73 -15.97
CA LEU A 148 6.59 2.46 -14.59
C LEU A 148 6.78 0.99 -14.23
N ASP A 149 6.36 0.06 -15.09
CA ASP A 149 6.49 -1.38 -14.88
C ASP A 149 7.95 -1.78 -14.64
N LYS A 150 8.85 -1.30 -15.50
CA LYS A 150 10.29 -1.57 -15.41
C LYS A 150 10.96 -0.97 -14.17
N LEU A 151 10.35 0.00 -13.49
CA LEU A 151 10.91 0.58 -12.26
C LEU A 151 10.65 -0.26 -11.02
N PHE A 152 9.66 -1.16 -11.07
CA PHE A 152 9.24 -1.96 -9.92
C PHE A 152 9.20 -3.44 -10.30
N PRO A 153 10.34 -4.03 -10.71
CA PRO A 153 10.37 -5.40 -11.20
C PRO A 153 9.94 -6.39 -10.10
N ALA A 154 9.41 -7.54 -10.53
CA ALA A 154 9.24 -8.66 -9.62
C ALA A 154 10.60 -9.08 -9.06
N THR A 155 10.70 -9.21 -7.74
CA THR A 155 11.88 -9.80 -7.10
C THR A 155 11.44 -10.84 -6.08
N SER A 156 12.28 -11.83 -5.84
CA SER A 156 12.11 -12.76 -4.72
C SER A 156 12.52 -12.11 -3.41
N LEU A 157 11.98 -12.61 -2.31
CA LEU A 157 12.49 -12.32 -0.98
C LEU A 157 13.86 -13.00 -0.79
N PRO A 158 14.81 -12.36 -0.09
CA PRO A 158 16.09 -12.96 0.23
C PRO A 158 15.94 -14.14 1.19
N SER A 159 16.94 -15.01 1.21
CA SER A 159 16.99 -16.11 2.20
C SER A 159 16.95 -15.56 3.62
N GLY A 160 16.13 -16.17 4.48
CA GLY A 160 15.94 -15.75 5.86
C GLY A 160 14.97 -14.56 6.05
N ALA A 161 14.27 -14.11 5.01
CA ALA A 161 13.25 -13.05 5.14
C ALA A 161 12.18 -13.37 6.19
N GLY A 162 11.70 -14.62 6.20
CA GLY A 162 10.73 -15.13 7.17
C GLY A 162 11.33 -15.56 8.52
N SER A 163 12.61 -15.29 8.77
CA SER A 163 13.28 -15.55 10.05
C SER A 163 13.34 -14.30 10.93
N ALA A 164 13.64 -14.48 12.21
CA ALA A 164 13.84 -13.40 13.18
C ALA A 164 14.70 -12.26 12.61
N PHE A 165 14.38 -11.04 13.01
CA PHE A 165 14.94 -9.81 12.44
C PHE A 165 16.47 -9.83 12.31
N LYS A 166 16.94 -9.53 11.10
CA LYS A 166 18.32 -9.17 10.79
C LYS A 166 18.32 -7.94 9.90
N PHE A 167 18.96 -6.87 10.36
CA PHE A 167 19.03 -5.61 9.61
C PHE A 167 19.53 -5.79 8.16
N PRO A 168 20.58 -6.58 7.86
CA PRO A 168 21.00 -6.82 6.47
C PRO A 168 19.93 -7.47 5.60
N THR A 169 19.16 -8.41 6.14
CA THR A 169 18.07 -9.10 5.42
C THR A 169 16.92 -8.14 5.13
N MET A 170 16.48 -7.36 6.13
CA MET A 170 15.49 -6.30 5.94
C MET A 170 15.95 -5.30 4.88
N LEU A 171 17.21 -4.87 4.93
CA LEU A 171 17.77 -3.92 3.97
C LEU A 171 17.76 -4.49 2.55
N GLN A 172 18.11 -5.77 2.35
CA GLN A 172 18.02 -6.42 1.03
C GLN A 172 16.60 -6.41 0.45
N ILE A 173 15.58 -6.65 1.28
CA ILE A 173 14.16 -6.59 0.87
C ILE A 173 13.80 -5.21 0.31
N LEU A 174 14.21 -4.16 1.04
CA LEU A 174 13.94 -2.76 0.71
C LEU A 174 14.75 -2.26 -0.49
N CYS A 175 16.04 -2.62 -0.55
CA CYS A 175 16.96 -2.26 -1.63
C CYS A 175 16.54 -2.83 -2.99
N ALA A 176 16.03 -4.07 -3.00
CA ALA A 176 15.59 -4.74 -4.22
C ALA A 176 14.41 -4.03 -4.90
N TRP A 177 13.62 -3.26 -4.15
CA TRP A 177 12.45 -2.56 -4.68
C TRP A 177 12.70 -1.10 -5.01
N ASN A 178 13.31 -0.33 -4.08
CA ASN A 178 13.45 1.11 -4.26
C ASN A 178 14.71 1.68 -3.60
N SER A 179 15.80 1.76 -4.37
CA SER A 179 17.02 2.41 -3.92
C SER A 179 16.86 3.91 -3.62
N SER A 180 15.83 4.58 -4.18
CA SER A 180 15.52 5.97 -3.82
C SER A 180 14.94 6.07 -2.42
N MET A 181 14.17 5.09 -1.97
CA MET A 181 13.66 5.05 -0.60
C MET A 181 14.81 5.01 0.40
N ILE A 182 15.82 4.18 0.15
CA ILE A 182 17.01 4.10 1.01
C ILE A 182 17.74 5.44 1.10
N LYS A 183 17.80 6.21 0.01
CA LYS A 183 18.39 7.57 0.01
C LYS A 183 17.59 8.55 0.86
N ASP A 184 16.28 8.38 0.97
CA ASP A 184 15.44 9.23 1.80
C ASP A 184 15.49 8.77 3.27
N LEU A 185 15.48 7.47 3.54
CA LEU A 185 15.67 6.91 4.89
C LEU A 185 17.00 7.36 5.51
N LYS A 186 18.08 7.49 4.72
CA LYS A 186 19.36 8.07 5.17
C LYS A 186 19.25 9.50 5.71
N LYS A 187 18.21 10.24 5.35
CA LYS A 187 17.97 11.62 5.82
C LYS A 187 17.11 11.67 7.09
N LEU A 188 16.62 10.51 7.55
CA LEU A 188 15.76 10.37 8.72
C LEU A 188 16.54 9.77 9.90
N TYR A 189 16.00 9.96 11.11
CA TYR A 189 16.50 9.36 12.35
C TYR A 189 15.79 8.03 12.59
N VAL A 190 16.29 6.94 11.99
CA VAL A 190 15.70 5.61 12.17
C VAL A 190 16.31 4.91 13.38
N HIS A 191 15.49 4.58 14.36
CA HIS A 191 15.82 3.87 15.58
C HIS A 191 15.21 2.47 15.58
N LEU A 192 16.07 1.46 15.65
CA LEU A 192 15.66 0.08 15.90
C LEU A 192 15.50 -0.11 17.41
N VAL A 193 14.35 -0.64 17.82
CA VAL A 193 13.99 -0.85 19.22
C VAL A 193 13.50 -2.28 19.41
N SER A 194 13.72 -2.87 20.59
CA SER A 194 13.30 -4.26 20.81
C SER A 194 11.79 -4.43 20.86
N ASP A 195 11.08 -3.40 21.31
CA ASP A 195 9.65 -3.44 21.62
C ASP A 195 9.12 -2.00 21.70
N LEU A 196 7.96 -1.76 21.08
CA LEU A 196 7.24 -0.50 21.04
C LEU A 196 5.77 -0.78 21.38
N LYS A 197 5.25 -0.14 22.43
CA LYS A 197 3.87 -0.32 22.89
C LYS A 197 3.24 0.99 23.30
N TRP A 198 1.91 1.07 23.26
CA TRP A 198 1.13 2.08 23.96
C TRP A 198 0.50 1.44 25.20
N ALA A 199 0.69 2.06 26.36
CA ALA A 199 0.16 1.57 27.65
C ALA A 199 -1.35 1.85 27.79
N ASP A 200 -2.11 1.49 26.77
CA ASP A 200 -3.54 1.72 26.65
C ASP A 200 -4.30 1.02 27.78
N GLU A 201 -5.45 1.59 28.11
CA GLU A 201 -6.32 1.05 29.15
C GLU A 201 -7.74 0.89 28.61
N ARG A 202 -8.41 -0.17 29.05
CA ARG A 202 -9.82 -0.44 28.74
C ARG A 202 -10.63 -0.54 30.03
N PHE A 203 -11.80 0.08 30.03
CA PHE A 203 -12.73 -0.01 31.15
C PHE A 203 -13.52 -1.32 31.08
N ASP A 204 -13.42 -2.16 32.11
CA ASP A 204 -14.10 -3.46 32.17
C ASP A 204 -15.58 -3.38 32.63
N GLY A 205 -16.02 -2.19 33.06
CA GLY A 205 -17.32 -1.93 33.68
C GLY A 205 -17.21 -1.46 35.14
N THR A 206 -16.08 -1.73 35.78
CA THR A 206 -15.78 -1.42 37.19
C THR A 206 -14.47 -0.63 37.33
N SER A 207 -13.43 -1.00 36.58
CA SER A 207 -12.09 -0.44 36.68
C SER A 207 -11.41 -0.31 35.32
N TRP A 208 -10.37 0.53 35.25
CA TRP A 208 -9.48 0.60 34.09
C TRP A 208 -8.42 -0.47 34.21
N VAL A 209 -8.35 -1.33 33.20
CA VAL A 209 -7.40 -2.43 33.12
C VAL A 209 -6.42 -2.14 32.00
N ALA A 210 -5.13 -2.36 32.26
CA ALA A 210 -4.09 -2.24 31.24
C ALA A 210 -4.37 -3.21 30.09
N LYS A 211 -4.46 -2.68 28.87
CA LYS A 211 -4.61 -3.43 27.64
C LYS A 211 -3.68 -2.80 26.61
N PRO A 212 -2.36 -2.99 26.77
CA PRO A 212 -1.39 -2.32 25.92
C PRO A 212 -1.58 -2.71 24.45
N MET A 213 -1.41 -1.75 23.57
CA MET A 213 -1.40 -1.95 22.12
C MET A 213 0.05 -2.12 21.67
N ASP A 214 0.33 -3.20 20.93
CA ASP A 214 1.63 -3.43 20.33
C ASP A 214 1.78 -2.57 19.08
N GLY A 215 2.94 -1.93 18.93
CA GLY A 215 3.29 -1.10 17.79
C GLY A 215 4.47 -1.68 17.04
N SER A 216 4.33 -1.84 15.73
CA SER A 216 5.46 -2.27 14.88
C SER A 216 6.36 -1.10 14.45
N GLY A 217 5.84 0.12 14.51
CA GLY A 217 6.57 1.35 14.21
C GLY A 217 5.86 2.60 14.72
N GLU A 218 6.57 3.73 14.68
CA GLU A 218 6.00 5.06 14.87
C GLU A 218 6.89 6.13 14.23
N THR A 219 6.27 7.09 13.56
CA THR A 219 6.93 8.26 12.99
C THR A 219 6.57 9.52 13.74
N VAL A 220 7.59 10.23 14.23
CA VAL A 220 7.46 11.55 14.86
C VAL A 220 8.41 12.54 14.20
N GLY A 221 7.87 13.39 13.34
CA GLY A 221 8.66 14.36 12.57
C GLY A 221 9.63 13.63 11.63
N HIS A 222 10.94 13.84 11.83
CA HIS A 222 11.99 13.16 11.07
C HIS A 222 12.53 11.89 11.76
N THR A 223 11.89 11.44 12.84
CA THR A 223 12.31 10.27 13.61
C THR A 223 11.36 9.12 13.37
N ILE A 224 11.91 7.94 13.10
CA ILE A 224 11.17 6.69 12.96
C ILE A 224 11.67 5.75 14.06
N PHE A 225 10.76 5.17 14.84
CA PHE A 225 11.04 4.03 15.71
C PHE A 225 10.46 2.78 15.08
N ILE A 226 11.22 1.68 15.04
CA ILE A 226 10.78 0.39 14.49
C ILE A 226 11.05 -0.71 15.51
N ALA A 227 10.03 -1.50 15.81
CA ALA A 227 10.15 -2.70 16.62
C ALA A 227 10.83 -3.82 15.83
N THR A 228 11.74 -4.56 16.46
CA THR A 228 12.53 -5.62 15.83
C THR A 228 12.23 -7.01 16.40
N ASP A 229 11.08 -7.19 17.02
CA ASP A 229 10.61 -8.44 17.64
C ASP A 229 9.89 -9.39 16.67
N ASP A 230 9.85 -9.04 15.38
CA ASP A 230 9.23 -9.85 14.32
C ASP A 230 10.27 -10.31 13.26
N LYS A 231 9.79 -10.93 12.18
CA LYS A 231 10.56 -11.38 11.03
C LYS A 231 11.10 -10.21 10.22
N SER A 232 12.22 -10.42 9.55
CA SER A 232 12.85 -9.39 8.71
C SER A 232 11.91 -8.82 7.63
N GLU A 233 11.03 -9.65 7.08
CA GLU A 233 10.01 -9.23 6.11
C GLU A 233 8.90 -8.35 6.70
N ASN A 234 8.45 -8.66 7.92
CA ASN A 234 7.43 -7.88 8.62
C ASN A 234 8.01 -6.53 9.06
N VAL A 235 9.23 -6.53 9.61
CA VAL A 235 9.94 -5.30 9.99
C VAL A 235 10.22 -4.42 8.76
N ALA A 236 10.48 -5.02 7.59
CA ALA A 236 10.59 -4.27 6.34
C ALA A 236 9.26 -3.59 5.95
N SER A 237 8.13 -4.28 6.15
CA SER A 237 6.78 -3.73 5.94
C SER A 237 6.49 -2.58 6.89
N SER A 238 6.74 -2.74 8.18
CA SER A 238 6.58 -1.68 9.17
C SER A 238 7.46 -0.46 8.88
N LEU A 239 8.72 -0.67 8.48
CA LEU A 239 9.59 0.46 8.09
C LEU A 239 9.09 1.15 6.82
N TYR A 240 8.54 0.39 5.86
CA TYR A 240 7.91 0.96 4.68
C TYR A 240 6.67 1.80 5.06
N HIS A 241 5.84 1.31 5.98
CA HIS A 241 4.68 2.03 6.54
C HIS A 241 5.11 3.38 7.14
N GLU A 242 6.04 3.35 8.10
CA GLU A 242 6.52 4.56 8.79
C GLU A 242 7.21 5.54 7.84
N TYR A 243 7.94 5.02 6.86
CA TYR A 243 8.54 5.85 5.83
C TYR A 243 7.49 6.65 5.04
N GLN A 244 6.31 6.09 4.79
CA GLN A 244 5.24 6.81 4.11
C GLN A 244 4.73 7.99 4.95
N HIS A 245 4.57 7.83 6.28
CA HIS A 245 4.28 8.95 7.17
C HIS A 245 5.38 10.02 7.12
N ALA A 246 6.65 9.62 7.22
CA ALA A 246 7.78 10.55 7.24
C ALA A 246 7.92 11.38 5.95
N ARG A 247 7.47 10.83 4.82
CA ARG A 247 7.47 11.52 3.51
C ARG A 247 6.27 12.41 3.25
N ALA A 248 5.24 12.32 4.08
CA ALA A 248 3.98 12.97 3.82
C ALA A 248 3.72 14.29 4.57
N PRO A 249 4.72 15.09 5.02
CA PRO A 249 4.45 16.24 5.90
C PRO A 249 3.66 17.38 5.22
N TYR A 250 3.34 17.27 3.91
CA TYR A 250 2.52 18.21 3.15
C TYR A 250 1.30 17.59 2.46
N VAL A 251 1.05 16.28 2.61
CA VAL A 251 -0.02 15.58 1.89
C VAL A 251 -1.36 15.59 2.66
N TYR A 252 -1.31 15.68 4.00
CA TYR A 252 -2.47 15.40 4.85
C TYR A 252 -2.97 16.57 5.70
N ARG A 253 -2.50 17.81 5.46
CA ARG A 253 -2.92 19.00 6.24
C ARG A 253 -4.44 19.24 6.29
N SER A 254 -5.23 18.58 5.44
CA SER A 254 -6.69 18.67 5.40
C SER A 254 -7.41 17.33 5.61
N ARG A 255 -6.74 16.27 6.11
CA ARG A 255 -7.35 14.96 6.39
C ARG A 255 -7.30 14.65 7.88
N SER A 256 -8.24 13.83 8.36
CA SER A 256 -8.13 13.27 9.72
C SER A 256 -6.93 12.34 9.81
N TRP A 257 -6.47 12.09 11.03
CA TRP A 257 -5.40 11.10 11.26
C TRP A 257 -5.82 9.71 10.75
N GLY A 258 -7.09 9.30 10.96
CA GLY A 258 -7.58 8.00 10.50
C GLY A 258 -7.59 7.85 8.98
N ASP A 259 -7.87 8.92 8.24
CA ASP A 259 -7.78 8.93 6.78
C ASP A 259 -6.33 8.77 6.28
N GLU A 260 -5.37 9.39 6.99
CA GLU A 260 -3.94 9.26 6.70
C GLU A 260 -3.47 7.83 7.00
N GLU A 261 -3.76 7.31 8.17
CA GLU A 261 -3.39 5.97 8.62
C GLU A 261 -3.96 4.88 7.68
N SER A 262 -5.25 4.97 7.34
CA SER A 262 -5.90 4.05 6.41
C SER A 262 -5.23 4.05 5.04
N TYR A 263 -4.78 5.23 4.59
CA TYR A 263 -4.05 5.35 3.34
C TYR A 263 -2.67 4.70 3.41
N VAL A 264 -1.95 4.88 4.52
CA VAL A 264 -0.61 4.30 4.70
C VAL A 264 -0.72 2.78 4.79
N PHE A 265 -1.62 2.22 5.61
CA PHE A 265 -1.89 0.78 5.66
C PHE A 265 -2.25 0.21 4.30
N ARG A 266 -3.06 0.92 3.51
CA ARG A 266 -3.41 0.47 2.16
C ARG A 266 -2.17 0.41 1.27
N THR A 267 -1.34 1.45 1.32
CA THR A 267 -0.11 1.56 0.52
C THR A 267 0.91 0.50 0.91
N GLU A 268 1.07 0.25 2.20
CA GLU A 268 1.91 -0.81 2.76
C GLU A 268 1.39 -2.20 2.40
N THR A 269 0.09 -2.47 2.58
CA THR A 269 -0.51 -3.78 2.26
C THR A 269 -0.36 -4.10 0.78
N ASP A 270 -0.63 -3.13 -0.11
CA ASP A 270 -0.40 -3.29 -1.55
C ASP A 270 1.08 -3.59 -1.85
N TRP A 271 1.99 -2.89 -1.17
CA TRP A 271 3.43 -3.13 -1.30
C TRP A 271 3.79 -4.54 -0.83
N ALA A 272 3.42 -4.94 0.38
CA ALA A 272 3.73 -6.25 0.96
C ALA A 272 3.24 -7.40 0.05
N ILE A 273 1.99 -7.35 -0.43
CA ILE A 273 1.45 -8.31 -1.39
C ILE A 273 2.31 -8.36 -2.65
N SER A 274 2.72 -7.20 -3.17
CA SER A 274 3.57 -7.09 -4.36
C SER A 274 4.98 -7.66 -4.15
N ARG A 275 5.46 -7.72 -2.89
CA ARG A 275 6.76 -8.29 -2.50
C ARG A 275 6.68 -9.78 -2.16
N GLY A 276 5.49 -10.37 -2.16
CA GLY A 276 5.28 -11.75 -1.67
C GLY A 276 5.38 -11.86 -0.15
N ILE A 277 5.30 -10.75 0.57
CA ILE A 277 5.20 -10.70 2.02
C ILE A 277 3.73 -10.92 2.38
N THR A 278 3.45 -11.78 3.36
CA THR A 278 2.08 -12.03 3.81
C THR A 278 1.67 -10.92 4.78
N PRO A 279 0.76 -10.00 4.41
CA PRO A 279 0.30 -8.98 5.34
C PRO A 279 -0.63 -9.59 6.40
N ASP A 280 -0.97 -8.80 7.42
CA ASP A 280 -1.99 -9.18 8.40
C ASP A 280 -3.30 -9.59 7.68
N PRO A 281 -3.86 -10.78 7.98
CA PRO A 281 -5.10 -11.26 7.35
C PRO A 281 -6.28 -10.29 7.46
N SER A 282 -6.36 -9.47 8.52
CA SER A 282 -7.41 -8.46 8.70
C SER A 282 -7.36 -7.33 7.67
N LEU A 283 -6.17 -7.05 7.12
CA LEU A 283 -5.95 -6.00 6.12
C LEU A 283 -6.12 -6.51 4.68
N THR A 284 -6.34 -7.81 4.51
CA THR A 284 -6.43 -8.46 3.20
C THR A 284 -7.75 -9.19 3.01
N LYS A 285 -8.08 -9.48 1.76
CA LYS A 285 -9.19 -10.34 1.37
C LYS A 285 -8.84 -11.13 0.13
N LYS A 286 -9.64 -12.14 -0.19
CA LYS A 286 -9.56 -12.83 -1.48
C LYS A 286 -10.42 -12.06 -2.48
N ASP A 287 -9.83 -11.73 -3.63
CA ASP A 287 -10.58 -11.21 -4.75
C ASP A 287 -11.55 -12.28 -5.26
N ALA A 288 -12.83 -11.94 -5.36
CA ALA A 288 -13.88 -12.91 -5.66
C ALA A 288 -13.77 -13.53 -7.06
N LYS A 289 -13.11 -12.82 -8.00
CA LYS A 289 -12.97 -13.28 -9.39
C LYS A 289 -11.72 -14.13 -9.58
N THR A 290 -10.60 -13.71 -8.97
CA THR A 290 -9.28 -14.28 -9.21
C THR A 290 -8.79 -15.18 -8.08
N GLY A 291 -9.40 -15.13 -6.90
CA GLY A 291 -8.92 -15.81 -5.70
C GLY A 291 -7.59 -15.29 -5.16
N LYS A 292 -7.02 -14.23 -5.76
CA LYS A 292 -5.76 -13.63 -5.33
C LYS A 292 -5.97 -12.86 -4.02
N THR A 293 -4.96 -12.87 -3.15
CA THR A 293 -4.93 -11.96 -2.00
C THR A 293 -4.82 -10.52 -2.51
N VAL A 294 -5.75 -9.68 -2.10
CA VAL A 294 -5.80 -8.25 -2.41
C VAL A 294 -6.07 -7.46 -1.13
N THR A 295 -5.75 -6.18 -1.15
CA THR A 295 -5.97 -5.27 -0.03
C THR A 295 -7.47 -5.12 0.28
N ASN A 296 -7.82 -5.23 1.57
CA ASN A 296 -9.18 -5.06 2.07
C ASN A 296 -9.36 -3.63 2.59
N VAL A 297 -9.67 -2.70 1.69
CA VAL A 297 -9.81 -1.26 2.04
C VAL A 297 -10.82 -1.04 3.17
N ALA A 298 -11.97 -1.73 3.15
CA ALA A 298 -12.96 -1.61 4.21
C ALA A 298 -12.44 -2.19 5.54
N GLY A 299 -11.76 -3.34 5.51
CA GLY A 299 -11.12 -3.92 6.68
C GLY A 299 -10.06 -3.01 7.29
N ILE A 300 -9.25 -2.35 6.46
CA ILE A 300 -8.27 -1.36 6.89
C ILE A 300 -8.97 -0.18 7.58
N SER A 301 -9.99 0.41 6.95
CA SER A 301 -10.72 1.52 7.56
C SER A 301 -11.32 1.13 8.91
N SER A 302 -11.96 -0.04 9.00
CA SER A 302 -12.51 -0.54 10.26
C SER A 302 -11.44 -0.86 11.31
N ALA A 303 -10.28 -1.38 10.90
CA ALA A 303 -9.16 -1.65 11.80
C ALA A 303 -8.58 -0.35 12.35
N VAL A 304 -8.38 0.65 11.48
CA VAL A 304 -7.95 1.99 11.88
C VAL A 304 -8.98 2.58 12.83
N GLU A 305 -10.26 2.71 12.45
CA GLU A 305 -11.35 3.25 13.30
C GLU A 305 -11.46 2.59 14.69
N SER A 306 -10.93 1.38 14.88
CA SER A 306 -10.93 0.68 16.16
C SER A 306 -9.86 1.14 17.15
N TYR A 307 -8.84 1.92 16.73
CA TYR A 307 -7.83 2.37 17.69
C TYR A 307 -8.43 3.40 18.65
N PRO A 308 -7.95 3.46 19.90
CA PRO A 308 -8.48 4.39 20.87
C PRO A 308 -8.07 5.85 20.59
N GLY A 309 -9.04 6.76 20.55
CA GLY A 309 -8.81 8.22 20.58
C GLY A 309 -8.45 8.83 19.23
N LEU A 310 -8.92 8.24 18.13
CA LEU A 310 -8.42 8.49 16.79
C LEU A 310 -8.94 9.72 16.08
N ASP A 311 -9.98 10.38 16.58
CA ASP A 311 -10.34 11.63 15.96
C ASP A 311 -10.85 12.65 16.96
N LYS A 312 -10.00 13.65 17.23
CA LYS A 312 -10.43 14.93 17.82
C LYS A 312 -11.49 15.64 16.96
N ALA A 313 -11.88 15.10 15.81
CA ALA A 313 -13.01 15.59 15.01
C ALA A 313 -14.37 14.92 15.30
N ASN A 314 -14.43 13.65 15.74
CA ASN A 314 -15.70 12.93 15.90
C ASN A 314 -16.36 13.20 17.27
N PRO A 315 -17.53 13.87 17.35
CA PRO A 315 -18.17 14.18 18.63
C PRO A 315 -18.51 12.92 19.43
N GLY A 316 -18.16 12.89 20.71
CA GLY A 316 -18.53 11.80 21.62
C GLY A 316 -17.52 10.66 21.76
N GLU A 317 -16.39 10.69 21.03
CA GLU A 317 -15.30 9.72 21.17
C GLU A 317 -14.55 9.90 22.50
N VAL A 318 -14.10 8.81 23.13
CA VAL A 318 -13.33 8.87 24.38
C VAL A 318 -11.89 9.27 24.09
N ILE A 319 -11.48 10.44 24.58
CA ILE A 319 -10.14 11.01 24.33
C ILE A 319 -9.23 11.01 25.56
N GLY A 320 -9.73 10.55 26.71
CA GLY A 320 -8.93 10.45 27.92
C GLY A 320 -9.76 10.23 29.17
N LYS A 321 -9.07 9.98 30.28
CA LYS A 321 -9.67 9.82 31.60
C LYS A 321 -9.79 11.17 32.30
N VAL A 322 -10.82 11.33 33.13
CA VAL A 322 -11.00 12.49 34.02
C VAL A 322 -10.93 12.03 35.46
N ARG A 323 -10.11 12.70 36.27
CA ARG A 323 -9.97 12.38 37.69
C ARG A 323 -11.27 12.81 38.39
N SER A 324 -11.99 11.85 38.93
CA SER A 324 -13.17 12.07 39.78
C SER A 324 -12.96 11.44 41.15
N ASN A 325 -13.71 11.88 42.16
CA ASN A 325 -13.77 11.19 43.45
C ASN A 325 -14.97 10.23 43.45
N PRO A 326 -14.82 8.92 43.75
CA PRO A 326 -13.59 8.18 43.96
C PRO A 326 -13.10 7.52 42.66
N LYS A 327 -11.82 7.72 42.29
CA LYS A 327 -11.12 7.17 41.10
C LYS A 327 -11.52 7.75 39.72
N TRP A 328 -10.71 7.44 38.71
CA TRP A 328 -10.88 7.82 37.29
C TRP A 328 -12.10 7.12 36.64
N VAL A 329 -13.33 7.37 37.09
CA VAL A 329 -14.53 6.69 36.53
C VAL A 329 -15.18 7.46 35.39
N TRP A 330 -14.64 8.62 35.05
CA TRP A 330 -15.18 9.51 34.02
C TRP A 330 -14.21 9.61 32.85
N VAL A 331 -14.77 9.80 31.66
CA VAL A 331 -14.05 10.01 30.42
C VAL A 331 -14.30 11.42 29.90
N SER A 332 -13.27 12.02 29.32
CA SER A 332 -13.42 13.19 28.47
C SER A 332 -13.82 12.70 27.10
N LEU A 333 -14.83 13.34 26.53
CA LEU A 333 -15.22 13.09 25.16
C LEU A 333 -14.68 14.18 24.25
N ASN A 334 -14.56 13.84 22.98
CA ASN A 334 -14.30 14.80 21.94
C ASN A 334 -15.53 15.71 21.72
N GLY A 335 -15.31 17.00 21.50
CA GLY A 335 -16.32 18.06 21.62
C GLY A 335 -16.20 18.80 22.95
N ARG A 336 -16.04 20.13 22.90
CA ARG A 336 -15.63 20.99 24.04
C ARG A 336 -16.35 20.64 25.36
N ASN A 337 -15.57 20.34 26.41
CA ASN A 337 -16.00 20.10 27.79
C ASN A 337 -17.05 18.99 28.01
N THR A 338 -17.24 18.09 27.04
CA THR A 338 -18.15 16.96 27.22
C THR A 338 -17.48 15.85 28.03
N LYS A 339 -18.17 15.40 29.08
CA LYS A 339 -17.71 14.33 29.98
C LYS A 339 -18.87 13.39 30.26
N ARG A 340 -18.55 12.11 30.44
CA ARG A 340 -19.53 11.11 30.90
C ARG A 340 -18.86 10.07 31.77
N LYS A 341 -19.68 9.31 32.50
CA LYS A 341 -19.23 8.10 33.17
C LYS A 341 -18.68 7.10 32.14
N ALA A 342 -17.59 6.43 32.50
CA ALA A 342 -17.01 5.37 31.70
C ALA A 342 -18.02 4.23 31.53
N LYS A 343 -18.05 3.65 30.33
CA LYS A 343 -18.86 2.50 29.95
C LYS A 343 -17.93 1.33 29.68
N LYS A 344 -18.42 0.11 29.91
CA LYS A 344 -17.68 -1.11 29.56
C LYS A 344 -17.21 -1.02 28.12
N ASN A 345 -15.94 -1.35 27.88
CA ASN A 345 -15.21 -1.26 26.62
C ASN A 345 -14.75 0.13 26.18
N ASP A 346 -15.02 1.19 26.93
CA ASP A 346 -14.32 2.46 26.71
C ASP A 346 -12.81 2.22 26.78
N SER A 347 -12.07 2.77 25.82
CA SER A 347 -10.62 2.63 25.73
C SER A 347 -9.99 4.01 25.67
N VAL A 348 -8.84 4.17 26.30
CA VAL A 348 -8.07 5.42 26.30
C VAL A 348 -6.65 5.15 25.84
N PRO A 349 -6.08 6.02 24.98
CA PRO A 349 -4.71 5.90 24.58
C PRO A 349 -3.79 6.14 25.78
N GLY A 350 -2.78 5.29 25.91
CA GLY A 350 -1.79 5.31 26.98
C GLY A 350 -0.50 6.01 26.56
N LYS A 351 0.45 6.08 27.50
CA LYS A 351 1.79 6.58 27.19
C LYS A 351 2.52 5.60 26.29
N ARG A 352 3.23 6.14 25.30
CA ARG A 352 4.18 5.38 24.50
C ARG A 352 5.31 4.83 25.37
N VAL A 353 5.63 3.56 25.18
CA VAL A 353 6.70 2.81 25.85
C VAL A 353 7.65 2.25 24.79
N ILE A 354 8.91 2.67 24.84
CA ILE A 354 9.98 2.21 23.92
C ILE A 354 11.05 1.51 24.75
N LYS A 355 11.23 0.20 24.56
CA LYS A 355 12.24 -0.58 25.29
C LYS A 355 13.62 -0.58 24.61
N PRO A 356 14.72 -0.64 25.38
CA PRO A 356 16.07 -0.78 24.85
C PRO A 356 16.35 -2.22 24.36
N PRO A 357 17.37 -2.44 23.49
CA PRO A 357 18.32 -1.46 22.99
C PRO A 357 17.70 -0.48 21.99
N ARG A 358 18.20 0.75 21.96
CA ARG A 358 17.86 1.74 20.93
C ARG A 358 19.07 1.93 20.02
N HIS A 359 19.06 1.29 18.86
CA HIS A 359 20.11 1.44 17.87
C HIS A 359 19.68 2.45 16.81
N ARG A 360 20.36 3.60 16.75
CA ARG A 360 20.19 4.53 15.63
C ARG A 360 20.99 4.00 14.44
N VAL A 361 20.29 3.68 13.35
CA VAL A 361 20.94 3.21 12.12
C VAL A 361 21.81 4.33 11.54
N ARG A 362 23.10 4.07 11.36
CA ARG A 362 24.04 5.05 10.81
C ARG A 362 24.04 5.02 9.28
N ASP A 363 24.43 6.13 8.65
CA ASP A 363 24.52 6.29 7.20
C ASP A 363 25.28 5.17 6.50
N LYS A 364 26.37 4.68 7.12
CA LYS A 364 27.21 3.60 6.60
C LYS A 364 26.55 2.21 6.60
N GLU A 365 25.46 2.05 7.35
CA GLU A 365 24.73 0.78 7.46
C GLU A 365 23.68 0.64 6.34
N TRP A 366 23.21 1.76 5.78
CA TRP A 366 22.28 1.82 4.65
C TRP A 366 22.95 1.53 3.28
N LYS A 367 23.64 0.40 3.17
CA LYS A 367 24.29 -0.06 1.93
C LYS A 367 23.44 -1.11 1.22
N CYS A 368 22.76 -0.66 0.16
CA CYS A 368 22.53 -1.48 -1.02
C CYS A 368 23.84 -1.53 -1.81
#